data_AF-A0A537FPE7-F1
#
_entry.id   AF-A0A537FPE7-F1
#
_cell.length_a   1.000
_cell.length_b   1.000
_cell.length_c   1.000
_cell.angle_alpha   90.00
_cell.angle_beta   90.00
_cell.angle_gamma   90.00
#
_symmetry.space_group_name_H-M   'P 1'
#
loop_
_entity.id
_entity.type
_entity.pdbx_description
1 polymer ?
#
loop_
_entity_poly.entity_id
_entity_poly.type
_entity_poly.pdbx_seq_one_letter_code
_entity_poly.pdbx_strand_id
1 'polypeptide(L)'
;MHLFRGGISIVIKECISILLENENLTKEQATRCMTEIMTGEASPAQIGSFLVVLRKKGETVEEVTAFARVMREFSRRIHPRVGGL
;
A
#
# COMPACT_ATOMS: atom_id res chain seq x y z
N MET A 1 -11.41 13.73 -19.10
CA MET A 1 -10.35 14.66 -18.65
C MET A 1 -9.95 14.27 -17.23
N HIS A 2 -9.09 13.26 -17.08
CA HIS A 2 -8.53 12.90 -15.77
C HIS A 2 -7.39 13.86 -15.49
N LEU A 3 -7.63 14.82 -14.61
CA LEU A 3 -6.58 15.67 -14.06
C LEU A 3 -5.59 14.75 -13.35
N PHE A 4 -4.40 14.58 -13.92
CA PHE A 4 -3.25 14.01 -13.26
C PHE A 4 -2.98 14.89 -12.03
N ARG A 5 -3.46 14.48 -10.85
CA ARG A 5 -3.01 15.02 -9.57
C ARG A 5 -1.59 14.49 -9.31
N GLY A 6 -0.65 14.89 -10.16
CA GLY A 6 0.78 14.61 -10.01
C GLY A 6 1.41 15.45 -8.91
N GLY A 7 0.75 15.55 -7.75
CA GLY A 7 1.36 16.08 -6.55
C GLY A 7 2.32 15.04 -6.02
N ILE A 8 3.53 15.44 -5.65
CA ILE A 8 4.51 14.57 -5.01
C ILE A 8 3.85 13.96 -3.78
N SER A 9 3.48 12.69 -3.88
CA SER A 9 2.95 11.91 -2.75
C SER A 9 4.04 11.79 -1.69
N ILE A 10 3.81 12.44 -0.53
CA ILE A 10 4.81 12.60 0.54
C ILE A 10 4.93 11.30 1.35
N VAL A 11 3.82 10.63 1.64
CA VAL A 11 3.81 9.47 2.54
C VAL A 11 4.50 8.26 1.91
N ILE A 12 4.18 7.89 0.66
CA ILE A 12 4.87 6.78 -0.01
C ILE A 12 6.38 7.05 -0.14
N LYS A 13 6.77 8.32 -0.36
CA LYS A 13 8.17 8.71 -0.49
C LYS A 13 8.92 8.51 0.82
N GLU A 14 8.34 8.94 1.94
CA GLU A 14 8.88 8.68 3.29
C GLU A 14 8.99 7.18 3.58
N CYS A 15 7.97 6.40 3.22
CA CYS A 15 8.00 4.95 3.42
C CYS A 15 9.09 4.28 2.59
N ILE A 16 9.30 4.69 1.33
CA ILE A 16 10.41 4.21 0.50
C ILE A 16 11.76 4.53 1.17
N SER A 17 11.93 5.74 1.71
CA SER A 17 13.15 6.12 2.43
C SER A 17 13.41 5.23 3.64
N ILE A 18 12.40 4.97 4.48
CA ILE A 18 12.53 4.07 5.65
C ILE A 18 12.95 2.66 5.20
N LEU A 19 12.28 2.12 4.18
CA LEU A 19 12.57 0.78 3.66
C LEU A 19 13.98 0.68 3.05
N LEU A 20 14.51 1.76 2.45
CA LEU A 20 15.87 1.80 1.90
C LEU A 20 16.93 1.67 2.99
N GLU A 21 16.65 2.16 4.20
CA GLU A 21 17.50 2.02 5.39
C GLU A 21 17.37 0.64 6.07
N ASN A 22 16.70 -0.34 5.44
CA ASN A 22 16.36 -1.64 6.02
C ASN A 22 15.51 -1.57 7.30
N GLU A 23 14.79 -0.46 7.51
CA GLU A 23 13.87 -0.31 8.63
C GLU A 23 12.45 -0.77 8.29
N ASN A 24 11.74 -1.26 9.30
CA ASN A 24 10.36 -1.70 9.14
C ASN A 24 9.40 -0.51 9.30
N LEU A 25 8.33 -0.51 8.51
CA LEU A 25 7.26 0.46 8.69
C LEU A 25 6.47 0.11 9.96
N THR A 26 6.09 1.14 10.73
CA THR A 26 5.05 0.96 11.75
C THR A 26 3.72 0.62 11.08
N LYS A 27 2.79 0.07 11.86
CA LYS A 27 1.44 -0.22 11.40
C LYS A 27 0.76 1.03 10.82
N GLU A 28 0.95 2.19 11.45
CA GLU A 28 0.38 3.48 11.03
C GLU A 28 0.99 3.94 9.71
N GLN A 29 2.31 3.83 9.53
CA GLN A 29 3.00 4.16 8.28
C GLN A 29 2.53 3.24 7.15
N ALA A 30 2.51 1.92 7.40
CA ALA A 30 2.05 0.93 6.44
C ALA A 30 0.59 1.17 6.02
N THR A 31 -0.27 1.50 6.97
CA THR A 31 -1.68 1.85 6.72
C THR A 31 -1.78 3.09 5.84
N ARG A 32 -1.12 4.19 6.20
CA ARG A 32 -1.18 5.45 5.44
C ARG A 32 -0.61 5.29 4.03
N CYS A 33 0.53 4.61 3.90
CA CYS A 33 1.16 4.32 2.61
C CYS A 33 0.22 3.52 1.70
N MET A 34 -0.39 2.45 2.23
CA MET A 34 -1.30 1.65 1.42
C MET A 34 -2.57 2.41 1.09
N THR A 35 -3.08 3.25 1.98
CA THR A 35 -4.25 4.10 1.68
C THR A 35 -3.96 5.01 0.50
N GLU A 36 -2.79 5.66 0.46
CA GLU A 36 -2.37 6.55 -0.63
C GLU A 36 -2.23 5.81 -1.98
N ILE A 37 -1.76 4.56 -1.95
CA ILE A 37 -1.73 3.68 -3.12
C ILE A 37 -3.15 3.39 -3.59
N MET A 38 -4.05 3.03 -2.67
CA MET A 38 -5.43 2.62 -2.99
C MET A 38 -6.34 3.80 -3.40
N THR A 39 -6.03 5.04 -2.97
CA THR A 39 -6.72 6.27 -3.41
C THR A 39 -6.23 6.77 -4.78
N GLY A 40 -5.17 6.18 -5.33
CA GLY A 40 -4.58 6.59 -6.60
C GLY A 40 -3.75 7.87 -6.53
N GLU A 41 -3.31 8.24 -5.32
CA GLU A 41 -2.46 9.43 -5.08
C GLU A 41 -0.98 9.13 -5.35
N ALA A 42 -0.56 7.87 -5.27
CA ALA A 42 0.78 7.43 -5.63
C ALA A 42 0.94 7.22 -7.14
N SER A 43 2.03 7.73 -7.72
CA SER A 43 2.36 7.48 -9.14
C SER A 43 2.80 6.02 -9.38
N PRO A 44 2.67 5.50 -10.62
CA PRO A 44 3.15 4.15 -10.95
C PRO A 44 4.64 3.93 -10.62
N ALA A 45 5.49 4.94 -10.80
CA ALA A 45 6.90 4.86 -10.48
C ALA A 45 7.16 4.76 -8.97
N GLN A 46 6.40 5.48 -8.14
CA GLN A 46 6.49 5.37 -6.69
C GLN A 46 6.00 4.01 -6.20
N ILE A 47 4.91 3.49 -6.75
CA ILE A 47 4.40 2.14 -6.42
C ILE A 47 5.44 1.08 -6.78
N GLY A 48 6.03 1.16 -7.98
CA GLY A 48 7.08 0.23 -8.40
C GLY A 48 8.30 0.27 -7.48
N SER A 49 8.77 1.47 -7.12
CA SER A 49 9.88 1.66 -6.18
C SER A 49 9.58 1.06 -4.80
N PHE A 50 8.40 1.38 -4.24
CA PHE A 50 7.94 0.84 -2.96
C PHE A 50 7.96 -0.69 -2.94
N LEU A 51 7.42 -1.34 -3.98
CA LEU A 51 7.38 -2.80 -4.07
C LEU A 51 8.78 -3.43 -4.17
N VAL A 52 9.68 -2.85 -4.96
CA VAL A 52 11.06 -3.34 -5.10
C VAL A 52 11.83 -3.22 -3.79
N VAL A 53 11.75 -2.06 -3.13
CA VAL A 53 12.49 -1.84 -1.88
C VAL A 53 11.90 -2.68 -0.74
N LEU A 54 10.57 -2.77 -0.63
CA LEU A 54 9.91 -3.63 0.36
C LEU A 54 10.37 -5.10 0.22
N ARG A 55 10.39 -5.63 -1.02
CA ARG A 55 10.88 -6.98 -1.29
C ARG A 55 12.37 -7.13 -0.97
N LYS A 56 13.20 -6.14 -1.30
CA LYS A 56 14.64 -6.16 -1.01
C LYS A 56 14.90 -6.23 0.50
N LYS A 57 14.17 -5.43 1.30
CA LYS A 57 14.24 -5.47 2.77
C LYS A 57 13.72 -6.81 3.32
N GLY A 58 12.63 -7.30 2.73
CA GLY A 58 11.83 -8.41 3.24
C GLY A 58 10.68 -7.88 4.10
N GLU A 59 9.44 -8.12 3.67
CA GLU A 59 8.23 -7.69 4.35
C GLU A 59 8.03 -8.38 5.72
N THR A 60 7.52 -7.64 6.71
CA THR A 60 7.12 -8.21 8.01
C THR A 60 5.65 -8.62 8.03
N VAL A 61 5.26 -9.44 9.01
CA VAL A 61 3.86 -9.84 9.20
C VAL A 61 2.99 -8.61 9.51
N GLU A 62 3.48 -7.67 10.30
CA GLU A 62 2.79 -6.44 10.68
C GLU A 62 2.52 -5.55 9.46
N GLU A 63 3.52 -5.37 8.60
CA GLU A 63 3.42 -4.63 7.34
C GLU A 63 2.36 -5.26 6.42
N VAL A 64 2.49 -6.57 6.13
CA VAL A 64 1.55 -7.30 5.27
C VAL A 64 0.13 -7.28 5.83
N THR A 65 -0.02 -7.40 7.16
CA THR A 65 -1.33 -7.35 7.81
C THR A 65 -1.98 -5.98 7.66
N ALA A 66 -1.22 -4.90 7.86
CA ALA A 66 -1.71 -3.54 7.66
C ALA A 66 -2.09 -3.29 6.19
N PHE A 67 -1.24 -3.70 5.24
CA PHE A 67 -1.51 -3.60 3.81
C PHE A 67 -2.79 -4.33 3.42
N ALA A 68 -2.91 -5.61 3.79
CA ALA A 68 -4.05 -6.44 3.47
C ALA A 68 -5.35 -5.89 4.09
N ARG A 69 -5.28 -5.30 5.28
CA ARG A 69 -6.44 -4.64 5.90
C ARG A 69 -6.94 -3.49 5.03
N VAL A 70 -6.05 -2.57 4.63
CA VAL A 70 -6.43 -1.43 3.78
C VAL A 70 -6.96 -1.91 2.44
N MET A 71 -6.28 -2.85 1.78
CA MET A 71 -6.76 -3.41 0.51
C MET A 71 -8.18 -3.99 0.60
N ARG A 72 -8.50 -4.67 1.72
CA ARG A 72 -9.85 -5.20 1.98
C ARG A 72 -10.88 -4.10 2.21
N GLU A 73 -10.51 -2.99 2.86
CA GLU A 73 -11.40 -1.83 3.07
C GLU A 73 -11.78 -1.17 1.74
N PHE A 74 -10.88 -1.17 0.75
CA PHE A 74 -11.15 -0.66 -0.60
C PHE A 74 -11.79 -1.70 -1.55
N SER A 75 -11.85 -2.96 -1.15
CA SER A 75 -12.44 -4.02 -1.96
C SER A 75 -13.97 -3.99 -1.93
N ARG A 76 -14.62 -4.36 -3.04
CA ARG A 76 -16.05 -4.66 -3.05
C ARG A 76 -16.28 -6.04 -2.44
N ARG A 77 -16.98 -6.11 -1.30
CA ARG A 77 -17.31 -7.39 -0.68
C ARG A 77 -18.45 -8.08 -1.40
N ILE A 78 -18.24 -9.36 -1.71
CA ILE A 78 -19.29 -10.26 -2.21
C ILE A 78 -19.70 -11.22 -1.09
N HIS A 79 -21.00 -11.46 -0.97
CA HIS A 79 -21.57 -12.43 -0.01
C HIS A 79 -22.37 -13.45 -0.81
N PRO A 80 -21.69 -14.36 -1.53
CA PRO A 80 -22.38 -15.34 -2.36
C PRO A 80 -23.26 -16.24 -1.48
N ARG A 81 -24.54 -16.37 -1.86
CA ARG A 81 -25.41 -17.42 -1.33
C ARG A 81 -25.13 -18.68 -2.12
N VAL A 82 -24.15 -19.44 -1.66
CA VAL A 82 -23.92 -20.80 -2.15
C VAL A 82 -24.87 -21.73 -1.42
N GLY A 83 -25.97 -22.11 -2.07
CA GLY A 83 -26.74 -23.28 -1.70
C GLY A 83 -25.91 -24.51 -2.09
N GLY A 84 -25.20 -25.09 -1.12
CA GLY A 84 -24.40 -26.29 -1.35
C GLY A 84 -25.22 -27.55 -1.10
N LEU A 85 -25.42 -28.34 -2.17
CA LEU A 85 -25.95 -29.71 -2.28
C LEU A 85 -27.40 -29.93 -1.81
#